data_AF-U6DK86-F1
#
_entry.id   AF-U6DK86-F1
#
_cell.length_a   1.000
_cell.length_b   1.000
_cell.length_c   1.000
_cell.angle_alpha   90.00
_cell.angle_beta   90.00
_cell.angle_gamma   90.00
#
_symmetry.space_group_name_H-M   'P 1'
#
loop_
_entity.id
_entity.type
_entity.pdbx_description
1 polymer ?
#
loop_
_entity_poly.entity_id
_entity_poly.type
_entity_poly.pdbx_seq_one_letter_code
_entity_poly.pdbx_strand_id
1 'polypeptide(L)'
;MEEVPQGCPGTGSAQAGRGASCQGCPNQRLCASGAGAAPDPAIEEIKEKMKTVKHKILVLSGKGGVGKSTFSAHLAHGLAEDENTQVALLDIDICGPSIPKIMGLEGEQVHQSGS
;
A
#
# COMPACT_ATOMS: atom_id res chain seq x y z
N MET A 1 16.37 0.31 7.99
CA MET A 1 15.77 1.55 7.45
C MET A 1 16.89 2.58 7.49
N GLU A 2 17.54 2.83 6.37
CA GLU A 2 18.61 3.84 6.32
C GLU A 2 17.95 5.21 6.48
N GLU A 3 18.32 5.97 7.52
CA GLU A 3 17.71 7.25 7.83
C GLU A 3 18.01 8.25 6.72
N VAL A 4 16.97 8.91 6.21
CA VAL A 4 17.10 9.99 5.24
C VAL A 4 17.97 11.09 5.87
N PRO A 5 19.03 11.57 5.20
CA PRO A 5 19.91 12.59 5.75
C PRO A 5 19.12 13.83 6.19
N GLN A 6 19.42 14.35 7.39
CA GLN A 6 18.85 15.61 7.86
C GLN A 6 19.15 16.72 6.82
N GLY A 7 18.11 17.37 6.30
CA GLY A 7 18.23 18.38 5.25
C GLY A 7 18.12 17.86 3.81
N CYS A 8 17.64 16.63 3.60
CA CYS A 8 17.25 16.18 2.27
C CYS A 8 16.13 17.08 1.71
N PRO A 9 16.31 17.71 0.53
CA PRO A 9 15.30 18.58 -0.06
C PRO A 9 14.07 17.82 -0.57
N GLY A 10 14.13 16.48 -0.60
CA GLY A 10 13.10 15.62 -1.20
C GLY A 10 13.23 15.54 -2.71
N THR A 11 12.69 14.47 -3.31
CA THR A 11 12.80 14.22 -4.76
C THR A 11 11.98 15.19 -5.61
N GLY A 12 10.88 15.74 -5.06
CA GLY A 12 10.05 16.73 -5.75
C GLY A 12 10.57 18.18 -5.71
N SER A 13 11.71 18.43 -5.05
CA SER A 13 12.28 19.78 -4.94
C SER A 13 13.18 20.11 -6.14
N ALA A 14 13.20 21.40 -6.53
CA ALA A 14 14.16 21.89 -7.53
C ALA A 14 15.63 21.71 -7.10
N GLN A 15 15.89 21.51 -5.80
CA GLN A 15 17.23 21.24 -5.26
C GLN A 15 17.56 19.73 -5.19
N ALA A 16 16.65 18.83 -5.60
CA ALA A 16 16.89 17.40 -5.62
C ALA A 16 18.12 17.05 -6.46
N GLY A 17 19.11 16.37 -5.87
CA GLY A 17 20.37 16.02 -6.54
C GLY A 17 21.33 17.19 -6.79
N ARG A 18 20.94 18.42 -6.44
CA ARG A 18 21.67 19.67 -6.72
C ARG A 18 22.06 20.45 -5.45
N GLY A 19 21.34 20.24 -4.35
CA GLY A 19 21.61 20.87 -3.06
C GLY A 19 22.88 20.34 -2.40
N ALA A 20 23.44 21.11 -1.45
CA ALA A 20 24.63 20.71 -0.70
C ALA A 20 24.45 19.37 0.03
N SER A 21 23.25 19.12 0.57
CA SER A 21 22.87 17.86 1.23
C SER A 21 22.76 16.67 0.29
N CYS A 22 22.81 16.88 -1.04
CA CYS A 22 22.81 15.79 -2.01
C CYS A 22 24.21 15.32 -2.43
N GLN A 23 25.28 16.03 -2.05
CA GLN A 23 26.65 15.65 -2.43
C GLN A 23 27.04 14.32 -1.80
N GLY A 24 27.44 13.34 -2.63
CA GLY A 24 27.81 11.99 -2.17
C GLY A 24 26.61 11.08 -1.88
N CYS A 25 25.37 11.54 -2.12
CA CYS A 25 24.19 10.69 -2.03
C CYS A 25 24.21 9.65 -3.17
N PRO A 26 23.98 8.34 -2.89
CA PRO A 26 23.93 7.30 -3.92
C PRO A 26 22.93 7.60 -5.04
N ASN A 27 21.83 8.31 -4.72
CA ASN A 27 20.77 8.67 -5.65
C ASN A 27 20.92 10.08 -6.25
N GLN A 28 22.03 10.80 -6.02
CA GLN A 28 22.22 12.18 -6.45
C GLN A 28 21.94 12.39 -7.95
N ARG A 29 22.47 11.51 -8.81
CA ARG A 29 22.29 11.60 -10.27
C ARG A 29 20.83 11.38 -10.70
N LEU A 30 20.15 10.41 -10.08
CA LEU A 30 18.74 10.10 -10.34
C LEU A 30 17.81 11.24 -9.90
N CYS A 31 18.12 11.88 -8.76
CA CYS A 31 17.40 13.05 -8.30
C CYS A 31 17.66 14.26 -9.23
N ALA A 32 18.91 14.49 -9.63
CA ALA A 32 19.29 15.62 -10.48
C ALA A 32 18.68 15.55 -11.90
N SER A 33 18.44 14.33 -12.40
CA SER A 33 17.77 14.09 -13.69
C SER A 33 16.25 14.31 -13.63
N GLY A 34 15.67 14.49 -12.44
CA GLY A 34 14.23 14.61 -12.25
C GLY A 34 13.48 13.28 -12.25
N ALA A 35 14.15 12.16 -12.50
CA ALA A 35 13.53 10.83 -12.53
C ALA A 35 12.95 10.44 -11.15
N GLY A 36 13.58 10.87 -10.05
CA GLY A 36 13.05 10.64 -8.70
C GLY A 36 11.76 11.41 -8.37
N ALA A 37 11.42 12.43 -9.16
CA ALA A 37 10.19 13.21 -9.03
C ALA A 37 9.06 12.71 -9.94
N ALA A 38 9.37 11.79 -10.87
CA ALA A 38 8.39 11.28 -11.80
C ALA A 38 7.31 10.53 -11.00
N PRO A 39 6.01 10.81 -11.27
CA PRO A 39 4.94 10.01 -10.68
C PRO A 39 5.13 8.56 -11.13
N ASP A 40 4.98 7.63 -10.18
CA ASP A 40 5.01 6.21 -10.49
C ASP A 40 3.91 5.91 -11.52
N PRO A 41 4.24 5.37 -12.71
CA PRO A 41 3.25 5.05 -13.73
C PRO A 41 2.17 4.10 -13.22
N ALA A 42 2.46 3.29 -12.19
CA ALA A 42 1.48 2.42 -11.55
C ALA A 42 0.34 3.20 -10.86
N ILE A 43 0.53 4.47 -10.49
CA ILE A 43 -0.53 5.27 -9.83
C ILE A 43 -1.76 5.41 -10.73
N GLU A 44 -1.57 5.70 -12.03
CA GLU A 44 -2.69 5.85 -12.96
C GLU A 44 -3.36 4.50 -13.24
N GLU A 45 -2.58 3.43 -13.33
CA GLU A 45 -3.12 2.07 -13.47
C GLU A 45 -3.95 1.66 -12.25
N ILE A 46 -3.46 1.92 -11.04
CA ILE A 46 -4.18 1.65 -9.79
C ILE A 46 -5.47 2.48 -9.73
N LYS A 47 -5.43 3.76 -10.11
CA LYS A 47 -6.63 4.61 -10.16
C LYS A 47 -7.69 4.03 -11.08
N GLU A 48 -7.33 3.59 -12.29
CA GLU A 48 -8.29 3.02 -13.22
C GLU A 48 -8.86 1.69 -12.71
N LYS A 49 -8.01 0.80 -12.17
CA LYS A 49 -8.45 -0.47 -11.55
C LYS A 49 -9.38 -0.27 -10.35
N MET A 50 -9.15 0.77 -9.55
CA MET A 50 -9.92 1.08 -8.34
C MET A 50 -11.17 1.95 -8.61
N LYS A 51 -11.39 2.38 -9.85
CA LYS A 51 -12.48 3.28 -10.24
C LYS A 51 -13.87 2.72 -9.98
N THR A 52 -14.03 1.39 -10.11
CA THR A 52 -15.29 0.68 -9.87
C THR A 52 -15.55 0.43 -8.39
N VAL A 53 -14.52 0.53 -7.53
CA VAL A 53 -14.62 0.33 -6.08
C VAL A 53 -15.24 1.58 -5.44
N LYS A 54 -16.52 1.50 -5.10
CA LYS A 54 -17.31 2.61 -4.55
C LYS A 54 -16.79 3.08 -3.20
N HIS A 55 -16.49 2.14 -2.30
CA HIS A 55 -16.05 2.42 -0.93
C HIS A 55 -14.72 1.72 -0.64
N LYS A 56 -13.75 2.47 -0.10
CA LYS A 56 -12.45 1.94 0.35
C LYS A 56 -12.34 2.20 1.85
N ILE A 57 -12.27 1.13 2.64
CA ILE A 57 -12.21 1.22 4.10
C ILE A 57 -10.82 0.77 4.53
N LEU A 58 -10.10 1.63 5.25
CA LEU A 58 -8.78 1.34 5.78
C LEU A 58 -8.87 1.06 7.28
N VAL A 59 -8.52 -0.16 7.69
CA VAL A 59 -8.48 -0.57 9.09
C VAL A 59 -7.04 -0.51 9.60
N LEU A 60 -6.78 0.34 10.60
CA LEU A 60 -5.44 0.59 11.14
C LEU A 60 -5.37 0.28 12.65
N SER A 61 -4.19 -0.08 13.14
CA SER A 61 -3.92 -0.26 14.57
C SER A 61 -2.53 0.26 14.94
N GLY A 62 -2.44 1.02 16.05
CA GLY A 62 -1.16 1.56 16.54
C GLY A 62 -0.29 0.58 17.32
N LYS A 63 -0.78 -0.64 17.60
CA LYS A 63 -0.08 -1.69 18.36
C LYS A 63 -0.41 -3.06 17.77
N GLY A 64 0.51 -4.02 17.89
CA GLY A 64 0.28 -5.41 17.53
C GLY A 64 -0.68 -6.12 18.49
N GLY A 65 -1.42 -7.13 18.00
CA GLY A 65 -2.25 -7.99 18.83
C GLY A 65 -3.61 -7.42 19.25
N VAL A 66 -4.02 -6.24 18.77
CA VAL A 66 -5.33 -5.63 19.10
C VAL A 66 -6.53 -6.26 18.37
N GLY A 67 -6.30 -7.27 17.53
CA GLY A 67 -7.37 -7.92 16.76
C GLY A 67 -7.76 -7.21 15.45
N LYS A 68 -6.89 -6.35 14.89
CA LYS A 68 -7.13 -5.64 13.61
C LYS A 68 -7.60 -6.60 12.50
N SER A 69 -6.85 -7.67 12.24
CA SER A 69 -7.15 -8.62 11.16
C SER A 69 -8.46 -9.37 11.40
N THR A 70 -8.75 -9.75 12.66
CA THR A 70 -10.03 -10.36 13.06
C THR A 70 -11.19 -9.41 12.81
N PHE A 71 -11.07 -8.15 13.22
CA PHE A 71 -12.09 -7.14 12.96
C PHE A 71 -12.33 -6.93 11.47
N SER A 72 -11.26 -6.81 10.66
CA SER A 72 -11.37 -6.65 9.20
C SER A 72 -12.10 -7.83 8.55
N ALA A 73 -11.81 -9.07 8.98
CA ALA A 73 -12.48 -10.28 8.48
C ALA A 73 -13.98 -10.30 8.80
N HIS A 74 -14.36 -10.00 10.05
CA HIS A 74 -15.78 -9.94 10.43
C HIS A 74 -16.52 -8.78 9.79
N LEU A 75 -15.88 -7.62 9.62
CA LEU A 75 -16.47 -6.50 8.90
C LEU A 75 -16.74 -6.87 7.43
N ALA A 76 -15.78 -7.50 6.76
CA ALA A 76 -15.95 -7.96 5.39
C ALA A 76 -17.07 -9.01 5.28
N HIS A 77 -17.15 -9.95 6.24
CA HIS A 77 -18.20 -10.95 6.28
C HIS A 77 -19.59 -10.31 6.46
N GLY A 78 -19.75 -9.38 7.41
CA GLY A 78 -21.02 -8.68 7.62
C GLY A 78 -21.45 -7.82 6.43
N LEU A 79 -20.51 -7.19 5.72
CA LEU A 79 -20.82 -6.48 4.47
C LEU A 79 -21.22 -7.42 3.34
N ALA A 80 -20.68 -8.64 3.32
CA ALA A 80 -20.99 -9.66 2.32
C ALA A 80 -22.33 -10.38 2.56
N GLU A 81 -23.01 -10.12 3.69
CA GLU A 81 -24.37 -10.62 3.93
C GLU A 81 -25.39 -10.02 2.94
N ASP A 82 -25.12 -8.83 2.39
CA ASP A 82 -25.90 -8.27 1.29
C ASP A 82 -25.44 -8.85 -0.05
N GLU A 83 -26.27 -9.69 -0.67
CA GLU A 83 -26.02 -10.32 -1.97
C GLU A 83 -25.78 -9.33 -3.11
N ASN A 84 -26.20 -8.07 -2.96
CA ASN A 84 -25.99 -7.02 -3.96
C ASN A 84 -24.65 -6.29 -3.80
N THR A 85 -23.90 -6.59 -2.74
CA THR A 85 -22.65 -5.92 -2.41
C THR A 85 -21.47 -6.85 -2.65
N GLN A 86 -20.61 -6.46 -3.60
CA GLN A 86 -19.33 -7.15 -3.82
C GLN A 86 -18.29 -6.62 -2.84
N VAL A 87 -17.75 -7.52 -2.02
CA VAL A 87 -16.75 -7.20 -0.99
C VAL A 87 -15.43 -7.85 -1.35
N ALA A 88 -14.35 -7.07 -1.26
CA ALA A 88 -12.98 -7.58 -1.33
C ALA A 88 -12.25 -7.22 -0.03
N LEU A 89 -11.45 -8.16 0.47
CA LEU A 89 -10.62 -7.98 1.66
C LEU A 89 -9.14 -8.10 1.25
N LEU A 90 -8.42 -6.99 1.37
CA LEU A 90 -7.00 -6.90 1.06
C LEU A 90 -6.17 -6.89 2.35
N ASP A 91 -5.23 -7.82 2.45
CA ASP A 91 -4.28 -7.87 3.56
C ASP A 91 -2.94 -7.27 3.15
N ILE A 92 -2.51 -6.24 3.88
CA ILE A 92 -1.19 -5.62 3.75
C ILE A 92 -0.36 -5.77 5.03
N ASP A 93 -0.84 -6.56 6.00
CA ASP A 93 -0.16 -6.80 7.27
C ASP A 93 0.91 -7.88 7.11
N ILE A 94 2.17 -7.50 7.35
CA ILE A 94 3.33 -8.39 7.24
C ILE A 94 3.60 -9.14 8.56
N CYS A 95 3.14 -8.63 9.70
CA CYS A 95 3.61 -9.06 11.02
C CYS A 95 2.52 -9.71 11.90
N GLY A 96 1.26 -9.68 11.52
CA GLY A 96 0.14 -10.33 12.22
C GLY A 96 -0.25 -11.71 11.68
N PRO A 97 -1.18 -12.43 12.32
CA PRO A 97 -1.85 -13.55 11.66
C PRO A 97 -2.56 -13.02 10.40
N SER A 98 -2.28 -13.67 9.28
CA SER A 98 -2.72 -13.21 7.96
C SER A 98 -4.22 -13.46 7.77
N ILE A 99 -4.88 -12.60 7.01
CA ILE A 99 -6.28 -12.79 6.60
C ILE A 99 -6.52 -14.18 5.99
N PRO A 100 -5.64 -14.73 5.11
CA PRO A 100 -5.77 -16.11 4.64
C PRO A 100 -5.95 -17.13 5.76
N LYS A 101 -5.23 -17.00 6.87
CA LYS A 101 -5.38 -17.90 8.02
C LYS A 101 -6.74 -17.78 8.70
N ILE A 102 -7.21 -16.54 8.91
CA ILE A 102 -8.51 -16.30 9.56
C ILE A 102 -9.66 -16.82 8.69
N MET A 103 -9.52 -16.72 7.37
CA MET A 103 -10.54 -17.16 6.41
C MET A 103 -10.42 -18.65 6.04
N GLY A 104 -9.45 -19.39 6.60
CA GLY A 104 -9.24 -20.81 6.29
C GLY A 104 -8.71 -21.08 4.88
N LEU A 105 -8.01 -20.11 4.28
CA LEU A 105 -7.48 -20.14 2.92
C LEU A 105 -5.96 -20.40 2.90
N GLU A 106 -5.37 -20.95 3.97
CA GLU A 106 -3.95 -21.31 3.99
C GLU A 106 -3.68 -22.43 2.98
N GLY A 107 -2.74 -22.21 2.06
CA GLY A 107 -2.37 -23.18 1.03
C GLY A 107 -3.23 -23.12 -0.23
N GLU A 108 -4.29 -22.31 -0.25
CA GLU A 108 -5.05 -22.03 -1.45
C GLU A 108 -4.24 -21.20 -2.45
N GLN A 109 -4.35 -21.54 -3.74
CA GLN A 109 -3.75 -20.72 -4.81
C GLN A 109 -4.69 -19.60 -5.23
N VAL A 110 -4.14 -18.61 -5.93
CA VAL A 110 -4.93 -17.51 -6.50
C VAL A 110 -5.99 -18.10 -7.42
N HIS A 111 -7.23 -18.05 -6.96
CA HIS A 111 -8.40 -18.43 -7.73
C HIS A 111 -9.01 -17.17 -8.34
N GLN A 112 -8.93 -17.07 -9.67
CA GLN A 112 -9.54 -15.96 -10.39
C GLN A 112 -10.93 -16.38 -10.87
N SER A 113 -11.94 -16.11 -10.04
CA SER A 113 -13.34 -16.33 -10.39
C SER A 113 -13.91 -15.08 -11.05
N GLY A 114 -14.06 -15.11 -12.38
CA GLY A 114 -14.73 -14.06 -13.15
C GLY A 114 -13.89 -13.53 -14.33
N SER A 115 -14.34 -13.90 -15.53
CA SER A 115 -14.12 -13.21 -16.80
C SER A 115 -15.45 -12.64 -17.28
#